data_AF-W7Q8R2-F1
#
_entry.id   AF-W7Q8R2-F1
#
_cell.length_a   1.000
_cell.length_b   1.000
_cell.length_c   1.000
_cell.angle_alpha   90.00
_cell.angle_beta   90.00
_cell.angle_gamma   90.00
#
_symmetry.space_group_name_H-M   'P 1'
#
loop_
_entity.id
_entity.type
_entity.pdbx_description
1 polymer ?
#
loop_
_entity_poly.entity_id
_entity_poly.type
_entity_poly.pdbx_seq_one_letter_code
_entity_poly.pdbx_strand_id
1 'polypeptide(L)'
;MKNRQPLVVGTLVCAFALSTQVNAAGLANPTTFSAKSDSWKVNYAKAFDDNLNNEASANARGTNSNVWLEFDFGSQHSDFDVSFLEDNSYPYSVSRWKVQGWENGQWQDIGNWRAHNSTDFDPAFPIPNNYTTSRMRVLFQAASGQEVGLNELKITGQPAGSGGNSGPANISDSDFYTAPTQYSVSYNLVNHFGVNNSDNNDDSAKLQQAIDEISAKPKGGKLFIPAGDYYFLNVHVRSNVHIEIANGATIYPTPNNDGRNHRIFEVGTFGEPKVENFSVVGRNNGFTVDFRQSNDPNLAVFNLGDIDNFKISNFKIEDNKTIFASFLVGVTRRGNNLYWPHNGIIEKVTQRNALFGYGVVQTYGADNILFRDLDGEGGITLRMETDNLVMKNLKQGGIRDIYAQNISCTDGLAAVMFGPHFMENGAVEVNGVESNGCGFAVRVDKGFVELFSPANESHTRNSWKAAVEAEIGNGCAQTPYARGNGGTRWASRITDIPRCLNEVYRIHGLKPGSFEKSDIYNVTANYGTNAHLKQDQLDYFELMNPACNRVCLPTNAQWPKQGQIYLGPSLGGVIDKNVQGEEYNFEVIIHNLNTSGFPSPHHQTIDSTTSSSRVCNYYGMSTCPNSRWN
;
A
#
# COMPACT_ATOMS: atom_id res chain seq x y z
N MET A 1 67.62 7.92 17.13
CA MET A 1 67.29 9.30 16.71
C MET A 1 66.36 9.23 15.51
N LYS A 2 65.25 9.97 15.60
CA LYS A 2 64.20 10.26 14.59
C LYS A 2 63.18 9.15 14.26
N ASN A 3 62.16 9.15 15.13
CA ASN A 3 60.78 8.71 14.91
C ASN A 3 60.20 9.23 13.58
N ARG A 4 59.46 8.37 12.89
CA ARG A 4 58.38 8.77 11.98
C ARG A 4 57.12 7.98 12.35
N GLN A 5 56.10 8.70 12.81
CA GLN A 5 54.74 8.20 12.99
C GLN A 5 54.02 8.08 11.64
N PRO A 6 53.06 7.16 11.48
CA PRO A 6 52.25 7.07 10.28
C PRO A 6 51.12 8.11 10.30
N LEU A 7 50.90 8.71 9.13
CA LEU A 7 49.80 9.63 8.82
C LEU A 7 48.45 8.90 8.96
N VAL A 8 47.57 9.41 9.82
CA VAL A 8 46.14 9.07 9.83
C VAL A 8 45.45 10.01 8.85
N VAL A 9 44.98 9.46 7.73
CA VAL A 9 44.12 10.19 6.79
C VAL A 9 42.68 10.04 7.29
N GLY A 10 42.14 11.11 7.87
CA GLY A 10 40.74 11.20 8.28
C GLY A 10 39.85 11.41 7.06
N THR A 11 39.00 10.44 6.75
CA THR A 11 37.94 10.56 5.74
C THR A 11 36.85 11.47 6.28
N LEU A 12 36.68 12.64 5.66
CA LEU A 12 35.59 13.56 5.93
C LEU A 12 34.30 12.97 5.33
N VAL A 13 33.45 12.37 6.16
CA VAL A 13 32.10 11.94 5.77
C VAL A 13 31.20 13.18 5.83
N CYS A 14 30.90 13.78 4.67
CA CYS A 14 29.77 14.70 4.54
C CYS A 14 28.47 13.87 4.55
N ALA A 15 27.84 13.75 5.71
CA ALA A 15 26.47 13.28 5.81
C ALA A 15 25.54 14.39 5.34
N PHE A 16 25.00 14.27 4.12
CA PHE A 16 23.82 15.02 3.72
C PHE A 16 22.61 14.36 4.37
N ALA A 17 22.13 14.93 5.47
CA ALA A 17 20.83 14.60 6.03
C ALA A 17 19.76 15.21 5.11
N LEU A 18 19.14 14.38 4.28
CA LEU A 18 17.89 14.71 3.58
C LEU A 18 16.76 14.58 4.60
N SER A 19 16.25 15.71 5.12
CA SER A 19 15.07 15.71 6.00
C SER A 19 13.81 15.51 5.16
N THR A 20 13.09 14.42 5.40
CA THR A 20 11.77 14.16 4.85
C THR A 20 10.74 15.11 5.49
N GLN A 21 10.24 16.09 4.75
CA GLN A 21 9.14 16.95 5.22
C GLN A 21 7.84 16.13 5.26
N VAL A 22 7.26 16.00 6.45
CA VAL A 22 5.85 15.60 6.63
C VAL A 22 5.00 16.80 6.18
N ASN A 23 3.90 16.58 5.45
CA ASN A 23 3.02 17.66 4.98
C ASN A 23 2.45 18.42 6.19
N ALA A 24 2.83 19.67 6.35
CA ALA A 24 2.44 20.50 7.49
C ALA A 24 0.94 20.81 7.46
N ALA A 25 0.25 20.62 8.59
CA ALA A 25 -1.18 20.93 8.69
C ALA A 25 -1.38 22.45 8.64
N GLY A 26 -2.41 22.94 7.95
CA GLY A 26 -2.80 24.36 7.98
C GLY A 26 -3.44 24.72 9.32
N LEU A 27 -2.72 25.46 10.16
CA LEU A 27 -3.10 25.78 11.55
C LEU A 27 -3.67 27.19 11.75
N ALA A 28 -3.58 28.09 10.77
CA ALA A 28 -4.26 29.39 10.81
C ALA A 28 -5.60 29.29 10.07
N ASN A 29 -6.69 29.00 10.78
CA ASN A 29 -8.02 28.84 10.17
C ASN A 29 -9.13 29.17 11.20
N PRO A 30 -10.41 29.27 10.79
CA PRO A 30 -11.51 29.60 11.70
C PRO A 30 -11.71 28.64 12.88
N THR A 31 -11.31 27.37 12.73
CA THR A 31 -11.44 26.33 13.76
C THR A 31 -10.40 26.47 14.86
N THR A 32 -9.20 26.95 14.54
CA THR A 32 -8.10 27.13 15.49
C THR A 32 -8.00 28.56 16.02
N PHE A 33 -8.65 29.54 15.39
CA PHE A 33 -8.68 30.92 15.87
C PHE A 33 -9.27 31.00 17.29
N SER A 34 -8.54 31.62 18.22
CA SER A 34 -8.93 31.69 19.63
C SER A 34 -9.17 33.13 20.11
N ALA A 35 -8.32 34.09 19.72
CA ALA A 35 -8.40 35.46 20.20
C ALA A 35 -7.69 36.45 19.27
N LYS A 36 -7.91 37.75 19.51
CA LYS A 36 -7.24 38.85 18.81
C LYS A 36 -7.06 40.06 19.72
N SER A 37 -6.16 40.97 19.37
CA SER A 37 -6.10 42.30 20.01
C SER A 37 -7.35 43.14 19.72
N ASP A 38 -7.74 44.03 20.63
CA ASP A 38 -8.86 44.96 20.47
C ASP A 38 -8.69 45.95 19.30
N SER A 39 -7.46 46.11 18.80
CA SER A 39 -7.15 47.00 17.68
C SER A 39 -7.70 46.53 16.34
N TRP A 40 -7.99 45.23 16.17
CA TRP A 40 -8.52 44.68 14.93
C TRP A 40 -9.96 45.14 14.65
N LYS A 41 -10.22 45.60 13.42
CA LYS A 41 -11.58 45.89 12.92
C LYS A 41 -12.37 44.58 12.76
N VAL A 42 -13.66 44.71 12.41
CA VAL A 42 -14.59 43.56 12.29
C VAL A 42 -14.22 42.55 11.20
N ASN A 43 -13.36 42.93 10.26
CA ASN A 43 -12.91 42.12 9.12
C ASN A 43 -11.65 41.27 9.41
N TYR A 44 -11.21 41.13 10.67
CA TYR A 44 -9.98 40.42 11.03
C TYR A 44 -9.87 38.97 10.52
N ALA A 45 -11.01 38.27 10.38
CA ALA A 45 -11.03 36.87 9.95
C ALA A 45 -10.56 36.69 8.49
N LYS A 46 -10.57 37.77 7.69
CA LYS A 46 -10.01 37.77 6.34
C LYS A 46 -8.50 37.55 6.31
N ALA A 47 -7.81 37.68 7.44
CA ALA A 47 -6.39 37.39 7.51
C ALA A 47 -6.09 35.88 7.43
N PHE A 48 -7.06 34.98 7.47
CA PHE A 48 -6.84 33.52 7.48
C PHE A 48 -8.02 32.77 6.84
N ASP A 49 -8.59 33.33 5.78
CA ASP A 49 -9.73 32.76 5.04
C ASP A 49 -9.33 32.07 3.72
N ASP A 50 -8.02 31.94 3.46
CA ASP A 50 -7.42 31.44 2.22
C ASP A 50 -7.81 32.24 0.96
N ASN A 51 -8.32 33.47 1.12
CA ASN A 51 -8.70 34.34 0.01
C ASN A 51 -7.81 35.60 -0.06
N LEU A 52 -6.80 35.52 -0.92
CA LEU A 52 -5.81 36.59 -1.16
C LEU A 52 -6.39 37.95 -1.63
N ASN A 53 -7.68 38.02 -1.98
CA ASN A 53 -8.32 39.26 -2.43
C ASN A 53 -9.03 40.03 -1.29
N ASN A 54 -8.96 39.52 -0.06
CA ASN A 54 -9.70 40.03 1.08
C ASN A 54 -8.76 40.65 2.13
N GLU A 55 -9.00 41.91 2.48
CA GLU A 55 -8.18 42.62 3.47
C GLU A 55 -8.74 42.48 4.90
N ALA A 56 -7.88 42.15 5.86
CA ALA A 56 -8.07 42.39 7.28
C ALA A 56 -7.26 43.61 7.73
N SER A 57 -7.87 44.53 8.51
CA SER A 57 -7.15 45.71 9.02
C SER A 57 -7.41 46.06 10.48
N ALA A 58 -6.50 46.82 11.08
CA ALA A 58 -6.54 47.24 12.48
C ALA A 58 -6.47 48.77 12.63
N ASN A 59 -7.13 49.32 13.65
CA ASN A 59 -7.14 50.77 13.95
C ASN A 59 -5.85 51.26 14.64
N ALA A 60 -4.94 50.36 15.00
CA ALA A 60 -3.69 50.71 15.66
C ALA A 60 -2.71 51.36 14.68
N ARG A 61 -2.15 52.51 15.06
CA ARG A 61 -1.21 53.27 14.24
C ARG A 61 0.21 53.26 14.77
N GLY A 62 1.18 53.04 13.87
CA GLY A 62 2.61 53.06 14.19
C GLY A 62 3.09 51.95 15.12
N THR A 63 4.28 52.14 15.68
CA THR A 63 5.04 51.12 16.43
C THR A 63 4.68 51.01 17.92
N ASN A 64 3.72 51.80 18.39
CA ASN A 64 3.37 51.89 19.81
C ASN A 64 2.24 50.94 20.22
N SER A 65 1.66 50.20 19.28
CA SER A 65 0.54 49.28 19.52
C SER A 65 0.81 47.94 18.83
N ASN A 66 0.80 46.86 19.61
CA ASN A 66 0.92 45.51 19.07
C ASN A 66 -0.45 45.02 18.62
N VAL A 67 -0.60 44.79 17.32
CA VAL A 67 -1.77 44.11 16.75
C VAL A 67 -1.47 42.63 16.70
N TRP A 68 -2.36 41.75 17.18
CA TRP A 68 -2.09 40.32 17.20
C TRP A 68 -3.30 39.44 16.92
N LEU A 69 -3.05 38.29 16.31
CA LEU A 69 -4.00 37.19 16.10
C LEU A 69 -3.48 35.95 16.81
N GLU A 70 -4.35 35.24 17.50
CA GLU A 70 -4.04 34.06 18.31
C GLU A 70 -4.81 32.83 17.83
N PHE A 71 -4.12 31.71 17.83
CA PHE A 71 -4.63 30.40 17.46
C PHE A 71 -4.34 29.39 18.57
N ASP A 72 -5.35 28.59 18.92
CA ASP A 72 -5.27 27.44 19.81
C ASP A 72 -5.47 26.17 18.98
N PHE A 73 -4.44 25.32 18.97
CA PHE A 73 -4.39 24.12 18.15
C PHE A 73 -5.02 22.91 18.86
N GLY A 74 -5.44 23.05 20.12
CA GLY A 74 -5.99 21.95 20.94
C GLY A 74 -4.96 20.91 21.40
N SER A 75 -3.82 20.78 20.70
CA SER A 75 -2.69 19.93 21.04
C SER A 75 -1.36 20.61 20.72
N GLN A 76 -0.27 20.11 21.32
CA GLN A 76 1.07 20.61 21.00
C GLN A 76 1.40 20.36 19.51
N HIS A 77 2.10 21.29 18.88
CA HIS A 77 2.65 21.20 17.51
C HIS A 77 4.14 21.61 17.49
N SER A 78 4.93 21.15 16.51
CA SER A 78 6.35 21.44 16.20
C SER A 78 6.53 21.78 14.71
N ASP A 79 7.77 22.05 14.29
CA ASP A 79 8.15 22.27 12.88
C ASP A 79 7.30 23.33 12.18
N PHE A 80 7.10 24.45 12.87
CA PHE A 80 6.22 25.51 12.39
C PHE A 80 6.82 26.29 11.22
N ASP A 81 5.99 26.55 10.21
CA ASP A 81 6.21 27.58 9.21
C ASP A 81 5.13 28.66 9.37
N VAL A 82 5.56 29.88 9.64
CA VAL A 82 4.67 31.05 9.77
C VAL A 82 5.07 32.06 8.70
N SER A 83 4.13 32.38 7.83
CA SER A 83 4.29 33.38 6.78
C SER A 83 3.02 34.21 6.64
N PHE A 84 3.12 35.40 6.08
CA PHE A 84 1.96 36.24 5.80
C PHE A 84 2.20 37.08 4.55
N LEU A 85 1.10 37.63 4.03
CA LEU A 85 1.06 38.58 2.93
C LEU A 85 0.46 39.88 3.47
N GLU A 86 1.24 40.97 3.49
CA GLU A 86 0.74 42.28 3.91
C GLU A 86 -0.20 42.90 2.87
N ASP A 87 -1.10 43.76 3.35
CA ASP A 87 -1.78 44.71 2.49
C ASP A 87 -0.95 46.00 2.43
N ASN A 88 -0.22 46.19 1.33
CA ASN A 88 0.68 47.33 1.13
C ASN A 88 -0.03 48.53 0.47
N SER A 89 -1.35 48.65 0.68
CA SER A 89 -2.17 49.77 0.19
C SER A 89 -2.33 50.83 1.29
N TYR A 90 -1.92 52.08 1.04
CA TYR A 90 -2.08 53.15 2.02
C TYR A 90 -3.55 53.29 2.50
N PRO A 91 -3.82 53.30 3.83
CA PRO A 91 -2.88 53.52 4.93
C PRO A 91 -2.32 52.25 5.59
N TYR A 92 -2.45 51.07 4.99
CA TYR A 92 -2.09 49.79 5.56
C TYR A 92 -0.64 49.36 5.25
N SER A 93 0.04 48.82 6.26
CA SER A 93 1.36 48.19 6.14
C SER A 93 1.73 47.38 7.39
N VAL A 94 2.71 46.48 7.25
CA VAL A 94 3.39 45.86 8.39
C VAL A 94 4.87 46.26 8.35
N SER A 95 5.28 47.16 9.26
CA SER A 95 6.70 47.56 9.37
C SER A 95 7.56 46.51 10.08
N ARG A 96 6.97 45.75 11.00
CA ARG A 96 7.64 44.64 11.69
C ARG A 96 6.65 43.66 12.32
N TRP A 97 7.12 42.44 12.50
CA TRP A 97 6.33 41.36 13.08
C TRP A 97 7.17 40.42 13.95
N LYS A 98 6.52 39.65 14.82
CA LYS A 98 7.13 38.55 15.58
C LYS A 98 6.12 37.47 15.93
N VAL A 99 6.62 36.29 16.31
CA VAL A 99 5.78 35.17 16.75
C VAL A 99 6.02 34.91 18.25
N GLN A 100 4.92 34.65 18.96
CA GLN A 100 4.94 34.18 20.34
C GLN A 100 4.25 32.82 20.45
N GLY A 101 4.80 31.95 21.30
CA GLY A 101 4.16 30.70 21.68
C GLY A 101 3.76 30.70 23.15
N TRP A 102 2.80 29.85 23.50
CA TRP A 102 2.33 29.71 24.88
C TRP A 102 3.11 28.60 25.60
N GLU A 103 3.82 28.98 26.67
CA GLU A 103 4.62 28.06 27.48
C GLU A 103 4.42 28.38 28.96
N ASN A 104 4.21 27.34 29.78
CA ASN A 104 4.09 27.46 31.24
C ASN A 104 3.07 28.52 31.71
N GLY A 105 1.97 28.67 30.97
CA GLY A 105 0.91 29.64 31.30
C GLY A 105 1.26 31.10 30.98
N GLN A 106 2.26 31.35 30.14
CA GLN A 106 2.72 32.68 29.75
C GLN A 106 3.02 32.72 28.24
N TRP A 107 2.95 33.90 27.62
CA TRP A 107 3.41 34.13 26.25
C TRP A 107 4.92 34.35 26.23
N GLN A 108 5.64 33.58 25.42
CA GLN A 108 7.08 33.69 25.21
C GLN A 108 7.39 34.13 23.78
N ASP A 109 8.35 35.03 23.61
CA ASP A 109 8.88 35.40 22.29
C ASP A 109 9.69 34.26 21.71
N ILE A 110 9.28 33.72 20.55
CA ILE A 110 10.03 32.66 19.83
C ILE A 110 11.25 33.28 19.12
N GLY A 111 11.19 34.58 18.82
CA GLY A 111 12.29 35.35 18.25
C GLY A 111 12.08 36.85 18.39
N ASN A 112 13.10 37.61 17.98
CA ASN A 112 13.03 39.07 17.96
C ASN A 112 12.12 39.58 16.83
N TRP A 113 11.71 40.85 16.94
CA TRP A 113 11.01 41.56 15.86
C TRP A 113 11.80 41.51 14.55
N ARG A 114 11.10 41.20 13.46
CA ARG A 114 11.61 41.24 12.09
C ARG A 114 10.99 42.39 11.34
N ALA A 115 11.81 43.19 10.67
CA ALA A 115 11.31 44.21 9.76
C ALA A 115 10.60 43.56 8.57
N HIS A 116 9.54 44.18 8.08
CA HIS A 116 8.84 43.79 6.87
C HIS A 116 8.48 45.04 6.06
N ASN A 117 8.49 44.89 4.74
CA ASN A 117 8.23 45.95 3.76
C ASN A 117 8.06 45.40 2.33
N SER A 118 7.49 44.21 2.18
CA SER A 118 7.43 43.47 0.91
C SER A 118 5.99 43.18 0.51
N THR A 119 5.66 43.31 -0.79
CA THR A 119 4.35 42.94 -1.34
C THR A 119 4.20 41.44 -1.63
N ASP A 120 5.26 40.65 -1.43
CA ASP A 120 5.26 39.19 -1.58
C ASP A 120 5.16 38.50 -0.20
N PHE A 121 4.78 37.22 -0.17
CA PHE A 121 4.88 36.42 1.06
C PHE A 121 6.31 36.49 1.60
N ASP A 122 6.45 36.98 2.84
CA ASP A 122 7.75 37.03 3.54
C ASP A 122 8.25 35.58 3.74
N PRO A 123 9.57 35.32 3.75
CA PRO A 123 10.07 34.00 4.10
C PRO A 123 9.65 33.66 5.53
N ALA A 124 9.37 32.37 5.76
CA ALA A 124 9.00 31.78 7.03
C ALA A 124 9.69 32.44 8.24
N PHE A 125 8.94 32.77 9.30
CA PHE A 125 9.52 33.18 10.57
C PHE A 125 10.42 32.05 11.09
N PRO A 126 11.66 32.34 11.55
CA PRO A 126 12.62 31.33 11.98
C PRO A 126 12.18 30.77 13.33
N ILE A 127 11.41 29.70 13.30
CA ILE A 127 11.03 28.96 14.50
C ILE A 127 11.98 27.76 14.60
N PRO A 128 12.65 27.54 15.75
CA PRO A 128 13.44 26.33 15.93
C PRO A 128 12.58 25.09 15.71
N ASN A 129 13.06 24.11 14.93
CA ASN A 129 12.29 22.89 14.60
C ASN A 129 11.82 22.12 15.86
N ASN A 130 12.58 22.21 16.96
CA ASN A 130 12.25 21.58 18.24
C ASN A 130 11.34 22.43 19.15
N TYR A 131 10.93 23.62 18.71
CA TYR A 131 10.01 24.47 19.46
C TYR A 131 8.60 23.87 19.40
N THR A 132 8.00 23.61 20.57
CA THR A 132 6.66 23.02 20.65
C THR A 132 5.71 23.95 21.37
N THR A 133 4.52 24.16 20.82
CA THR A 133 3.45 24.86 21.53
C THR A 133 2.08 24.40 21.07
N SER A 134 1.08 24.50 21.96
CA SER A 134 -0.33 24.28 21.60
C SER A 134 -1.08 25.55 21.24
N ARG A 135 -0.47 26.73 21.48
CA ARG A 135 -1.06 28.03 21.13
C ARG A 135 0.01 28.95 20.58
N MET A 136 -0.31 29.65 19.51
CA MET A 136 0.59 30.59 18.87
C MET A 136 -0.14 31.91 18.64
N ARG A 137 0.58 33.02 18.75
CA ARG A 137 0.09 34.30 18.25
C ARG A 137 1.14 35.02 17.45
N VAL A 138 0.67 35.71 16.40
CA VAL A 138 1.51 36.51 15.52
C VAL A 138 1.22 37.97 15.80
N LEU A 139 2.27 38.75 16.07
CA LEU A 139 2.20 40.15 16.42
C LEU A 139 2.74 41.00 15.27
N PHE A 140 2.05 42.09 14.99
CA PHE A 140 2.32 43.02 13.90
C PHE A 140 2.38 44.47 14.43
N GLN A 141 3.16 45.29 13.75
CA GLN A 141 3.17 46.74 13.91
C GLN A 141 3.27 47.43 12.56
N ALA A 142 2.57 48.55 12.40
CA ALA A 142 2.61 49.36 11.19
C ALA A 142 3.70 50.45 11.27
N ALA A 143 4.08 51.01 10.12
CA ALA A 143 4.98 52.16 10.11
C ALA A 143 4.31 53.39 10.74
N SER A 144 5.10 54.40 11.13
CA SER A 144 4.57 55.63 11.71
C SER A 144 3.54 56.28 10.79
N GLY A 145 2.32 56.51 11.30
CA GLY A 145 1.21 57.09 10.54
C GLY A 145 0.33 56.10 9.76
N GLN A 146 0.73 54.82 9.69
CA GLN A 146 0.01 53.74 9.01
C GLN A 146 -0.69 52.79 10.00
N GLU A 147 -1.60 51.98 9.48
CA GLU A 147 -2.39 50.94 10.16
C GLU A 147 -1.90 49.53 9.75
N VAL A 148 -2.11 48.50 10.57
CA VAL A 148 -1.78 47.12 10.17
C VAL A 148 -2.85 46.63 9.19
N GLY A 149 -2.43 46.08 8.05
CA GLY A 149 -3.29 45.36 7.11
C GLY A 149 -2.64 44.08 6.58
N LEU A 150 -3.45 43.03 6.43
CA LEU A 150 -3.05 41.71 5.96
C LEU A 150 -4.03 41.20 4.91
N ASN A 151 -3.49 40.53 3.89
CA ASN A 151 -4.27 39.75 2.94
C ASN A 151 -4.36 38.27 3.34
N GLU A 152 -3.31 37.71 3.95
CA GLU A 152 -3.29 36.30 4.37
C GLU A 152 -2.23 36.04 5.44
N LEU A 153 -2.51 35.18 6.39
CA LEU A 153 -1.62 34.69 7.44
C LEU A 153 -1.69 33.16 7.43
N LYS A 154 -0.55 32.54 7.14
CA LYS A 154 -0.39 31.10 7.15
C LYS A 154 0.44 30.68 8.34
N ILE A 155 -0.10 29.74 9.10
CA ILE A 155 0.65 28.97 10.09
C ILE A 155 0.50 27.53 9.65
N THR A 156 1.61 26.83 9.48
CA THR A 156 1.62 25.38 9.35
C THR A 156 2.48 24.77 10.45
N GLY A 157 2.19 23.52 10.81
CA GLY A 157 2.98 22.79 11.80
C GLY A 157 2.59 21.31 11.85
N GLN A 158 3.36 20.52 12.60
CA GLN A 158 3.15 19.09 12.83
C GLN A 158 2.76 18.85 14.29
N PRO A 159 1.90 17.89 14.66
CA PRO A 159 1.62 17.60 16.07
C PRO A 159 2.90 17.30 16.88
N ALA A 160 3.16 17.94 18.02
CA ALA A 160 4.38 17.69 18.79
C ALA A 160 4.31 16.30 19.41
N GLY A 161 5.36 15.50 19.22
CA GLY A 161 5.33 14.05 19.42
C GLY A 161 5.16 13.25 18.13
N SER A 162 4.81 13.92 17.01
CA SER A 162 5.02 13.40 15.65
C SER A 162 6.39 13.78 15.08
N GLY A 163 7.27 14.34 15.93
CA GLY A 163 8.70 14.44 15.65
C GLY A 163 9.31 13.05 15.51
N GLY A 164 9.26 12.51 14.29
CA GLY A 164 9.96 11.31 13.88
C GLY A 164 9.77 10.11 14.81
N ASN A 165 8.62 9.46 14.75
CA ASN A 165 8.70 8.00 14.65
C ASN A 165 9.39 7.74 13.30
N SER A 166 10.73 7.76 13.30
CA SER A 166 11.56 7.24 12.20
C SER A 166 11.53 5.70 12.17
N GLY A 167 10.53 5.13 12.84
CA GLY A 167 10.33 3.72 13.03
C GLY A 167 8.87 3.37 12.83
N PRO A 168 8.61 2.07 12.61
CA PRO A 168 7.29 1.55 12.31
C PRO A 168 6.28 1.85 13.43
N ALA A 169 5.00 1.93 13.06
CA ALA A 169 3.89 2.04 13.98
C ALA A 169 3.92 0.91 15.02
N ASN A 170 3.54 1.26 16.25
CA ASN A 170 3.31 0.27 17.30
C ASN A 170 1.96 -0.40 17.05
N ILE A 171 1.99 -1.62 16.55
CA ILE A 171 0.80 -2.41 16.18
C ILE A 171 0.30 -3.21 17.40
N SER A 172 -0.99 -3.07 17.74
CA SER A 172 -1.69 -3.95 18.68
C SER A 172 -2.72 -4.81 17.96
N ASP A 173 -2.74 -6.11 18.21
CA ASP A 173 -3.73 -7.04 17.62
C ASP A 173 -5.18 -6.58 17.87
N SER A 174 -5.45 -5.95 19.01
CA SER A 174 -6.78 -5.44 19.38
C SER A 174 -7.33 -4.38 18.43
N ASP A 175 -6.46 -3.71 17.68
CA ASP A 175 -6.85 -2.67 16.74
C ASP A 175 -7.43 -3.26 15.44
N PHE A 176 -7.17 -4.55 15.21
CA PHE A 176 -7.59 -5.29 14.00
C PHE A 176 -8.58 -6.41 14.32
N TYR A 177 -8.42 -7.10 15.45
CA TYR A 177 -9.26 -8.23 15.81
C TYR A 177 -9.52 -8.32 17.31
N THR A 178 -10.79 -8.44 17.66
CA THR A 178 -11.25 -8.71 19.02
C THR A 178 -11.81 -10.13 19.10
N ALA A 179 -11.10 -11.01 19.80
CA ALA A 179 -11.56 -12.37 20.06
C ALA A 179 -12.83 -12.39 20.93
N PRO A 180 -13.74 -13.37 20.72
CA PRO A 180 -14.90 -13.54 21.59
C PRO A 180 -14.46 -13.97 23.00
N THR A 181 -15.12 -13.42 24.00
CA THR A 181 -14.88 -13.77 25.41
C THR A 181 -15.74 -14.93 25.90
N GLN A 182 -16.77 -15.30 25.14
CA GLN A 182 -17.75 -16.34 25.49
C GLN A 182 -18.26 -17.03 24.23
N TYR A 183 -18.64 -18.30 24.37
CA TYR A 183 -19.23 -19.12 23.30
C TYR A 183 -20.53 -19.75 23.78
N SER A 184 -21.53 -19.92 22.91
CA SER A 184 -22.73 -20.69 23.25
C SER A 184 -22.50 -22.19 23.13
N VAL A 185 -21.68 -22.62 22.17
CA VAL A 185 -21.38 -24.03 21.91
C VAL A 185 -19.92 -24.25 21.58
N SER A 186 -19.47 -25.50 21.78
CA SER A 186 -18.16 -25.97 21.37
C SER A 186 -18.33 -27.38 20.83
N TYR A 187 -18.10 -27.56 19.53
CA TYR A 187 -18.27 -28.84 18.85
C TYR A 187 -16.95 -29.38 18.31
N ASN A 188 -16.95 -30.68 18.02
CA ASN A 188 -15.87 -31.38 17.31
C ASN A 188 -16.44 -31.93 16.00
N LEU A 189 -15.79 -31.61 14.88
CA LEU A 189 -16.29 -31.90 13.54
C LEU A 189 -16.56 -33.41 13.32
N VAL A 190 -15.63 -34.27 13.76
CA VAL A 190 -15.77 -35.73 13.63
C VAL A 190 -16.84 -36.26 14.58
N ASN A 191 -16.73 -35.95 15.87
CA ASN A 191 -17.59 -36.58 16.89
C ASN A 191 -19.05 -36.09 16.85
N HIS A 192 -19.30 -34.83 16.44
CA HIS A 192 -20.64 -34.25 16.46
C HIS A 192 -21.32 -34.29 15.09
N PHE A 193 -20.57 -34.21 13.99
CA PHE A 193 -21.11 -34.15 12.63
C PHE A 193 -20.77 -35.38 11.76
N GLY A 194 -20.05 -36.36 12.32
CA GLY A 194 -19.79 -37.63 11.66
C GLY A 194 -18.91 -37.52 10.42
N VAL A 195 -18.02 -36.52 10.36
CA VAL A 195 -16.98 -36.41 9.32
C VAL A 195 -16.04 -37.62 9.40
N ASN A 196 -15.69 -38.19 8.24
CA ASN A 196 -14.78 -39.34 8.17
C ASN A 196 -13.41 -38.89 7.69
N ASN A 197 -12.54 -38.55 8.62
CA ASN A 197 -11.20 -38.04 8.33
C ASN A 197 -10.15 -39.15 8.03
N SER A 198 -10.63 -40.33 7.63
CA SER A 198 -9.83 -41.51 7.29
C SER A 198 -10.10 -42.03 5.88
N ASP A 199 -10.90 -41.31 5.09
CA ASP A 199 -11.13 -41.60 3.67
C ASP A 199 -10.85 -40.35 2.82
N ASN A 200 -11.20 -40.40 1.54
CA ASN A 200 -11.02 -39.30 0.59
C ASN A 200 -12.33 -38.75 0.03
N ASN A 201 -13.43 -38.92 0.77
CA ASN A 201 -14.74 -38.45 0.38
C ASN A 201 -14.93 -36.96 0.73
N ASP A 202 -15.86 -36.32 0.04
CA ASP A 202 -16.21 -34.92 0.28
C ASP A 202 -16.86 -34.72 1.66
N ASP A 203 -16.28 -33.86 2.49
CA ASP A 203 -16.77 -33.50 3.82
C ASP A 203 -17.45 -32.12 3.85
N SER A 204 -17.51 -31.42 2.71
CA SER A 204 -17.99 -30.02 2.62
C SER A 204 -19.39 -29.83 3.21
N ALA A 205 -20.32 -30.75 2.93
CA ALA A 205 -21.69 -30.66 3.44
C ALA A 205 -21.76 -30.77 4.97
N LYS A 206 -20.94 -31.62 5.58
CA LYS A 206 -20.90 -31.81 7.04
C LYS A 206 -20.22 -30.63 7.73
N LEU A 207 -19.17 -30.08 7.12
CA LEU A 207 -18.54 -28.85 7.62
C LEU A 207 -19.52 -27.66 7.53
N GLN A 208 -20.25 -27.54 6.42
CA GLN A 208 -21.26 -26.48 6.27
C GLN A 208 -22.35 -26.60 7.33
N GLN A 209 -22.87 -27.82 7.58
CA GLN A 209 -23.84 -28.06 8.65
C GLN A 209 -23.29 -27.60 10.01
N ALA A 210 -22.04 -27.91 10.32
CA ALA A 210 -21.41 -27.50 11.57
C ALA A 210 -21.33 -25.97 11.71
N ILE A 211 -20.93 -25.28 10.63
CA ILE A 211 -20.84 -23.82 10.58
C ILE A 211 -22.22 -23.18 10.77
N ASP A 212 -23.23 -23.66 10.06
CA ASP A 212 -24.60 -23.14 10.13
C ASP A 212 -25.21 -23.34 11.53
N GLU A 213 -25.04 -24.53 12.13
CA GLU A 213 -25.53 -24.83 13.47
C GLU A 213 -24.88 -23.97 14.56
N ILE A 214 -23.58 -23.67 14.42
CA ILE A 214 -22.85 -22.81 15.36
C ILE A 214 -23.32 -21.36 15.21
N SER A 215 -23.40 -20.87 13.98
CA SER A 215 -23.78 -19.47 13.72
C SER A 215 -25.21 -19.17 14.16
N ALA A 216 -26.10 -20.16 14.14
CA ALA A 216 -27.46 -20.04 14.64
C ALA A 216 -27.55 -19.84 16.18
N LYS A 217 -26.45 -19.95 16.93
CA LYS A 217 -26.45 -19.77 18.39
C LYS A 217 -26.26 -18.29 18.78
N PRO A 218 -26.87 -17.81 19.88
CA PRO A 218 -26.83 -16.39 20.25
C PRO A 218 -25.43 -15.78 20.41
N LYS A 219 -24.43 -16.56 20.83
CA LYS A 219 -23.02 -16.13 20.93
C LYS A 219 -22.11 -16.94 20.02
N GLY A 220 -22.68 -17.52 18.97
CA GLY A 220 -21.97 -18.43 18.08
C GLY A 220 -21.29 -19.58 18.84
N GLY A 221 -20.08 -19.93 18.41
CA GLY A 221 -19.36 -21.01 19.05
C GLY A 221 -18.04 -21.38 18.41
N LYS A 222 -17.45 -22.43 18.97
CA LYS A 222 -16.17 -22.99 18.54
C LYS A 222 -16.38 -24.31 17.81
N LEU A 223 -15.70 -24.50 16.69
CA LEU A 223 -15.60 -25.78 16.00
C LEU A 223 -14.16 -26.28 16.06
N PHE A 224 -13.94 -27.45 16.63
CA PHE A 224 -12.64 -28.11 16.61
C PHE A 224 -12.58 -29.15 15.48
N ILE A 225 -11.58 -29.03 14.61
CA ILE A 225 -11.25 -30.02 13.57
C ILE A 225 -10.05 -30.83 14.06
N PRO A 226 -10.21 -32.12 14.43
CA PRO A 226 -9.11 -32.95 14.91
C PRO A 226 -8.11 -33.31 13.79
N ALA A 227 -6.97 -33.91 14.14
CA ALA A 227 -6.00 -34.38 13.15
C ALA A 227 -6.61 -35.44 12.23
N GLY A 228 -6.18 -35.49 10.97
CA GLY A 228 -6.74 -36.34 9.91
C GLY A 228 -6.82 -35.62 8.57
N ASP A 229 -7.28 -36.31 7.54
CA ASP A 229 -7.41 -35.78 6.19
C ASP A 229 -8.86 -35.35 5.93
N TYR A 230 -9.07 -34.20 5.29
CA TYR A 230 -10.39 -33.63 5.03
C TYR A 230 -10.46 -33.09 3.61
N TYR A 231 -11.61 -33.26 2.95
CA TYR A 231 -11.82 -32.76 1.59
C TYR A 231 -12.93 -31.72 1.61
N PHE A 232 -12.56 -30.47 1.33
CA PHE A 232 -13.46 -29.32 1.40
C PHE A 232 -13.43 -28.53 0.09
N LEU A 233 -14.59 -28.04 -0.34
CA LEU A 233 -14.73 -27.08 -1.43
C LEU A 233 -16.01 -26.26 -1.25
N ASN A 234 -15.96 -24.97 -1.60
CA ASN A 234 -17.09 -24.06 -1.57
C ASN A 234 -17.80 -24.00 -0.20
N VAL A 235 -17.03 -23.99 0.88
CA VAL A 235 -17.57 -23.86 2.25
C VAL A 235 -17.87 -22.39 2.52
N HIS A 236 -19.12 -22.07 2.82
CA HIS A 236 -19.59 -20.72 3.09
C HIS A 236 -19.51 -20.42 4.59
N VAL A 237 -18.59 -19.54 4.95
CA VAL A 237 -18.38 -19.12 6.34
C VAL A 237 -19.55 -18.25 6.83
N ARG A 238 -19.85 -18.34 8.13
CA ARG A 238 -20.91 -17.60 8.82
C ARG A 238 -20.38 -16.83 10.03
N SER A 239 -21.12 -15.81 10.47
CA SER A 239 -20.75 -14.96 11.61
C SER A 239 -20.67 -15.74 12.92
N ASN A 240 -19.80 -15.27 13.83
CA ASN A 240 -19.60 -15.82 15.19
C ASN A 240 -19.13 -17.30 15.19
N VAL A 241 -18.46 -17.74 14.13
CA VAL A 241 -17.89 -19.09 14.02
C VAL A 241 -16.39 -19.03 14.21
N HIS A 242 -15.88 -19.82 15.14
CA HIS A 242 -14.46 -19.87 15.47
C HIS A 242 -13.91 -21.28 15.31
N ILE A 243 -13.19 -21.52 14.23
CA ILE A 243 -12.64 -22.82 13.86
C ILE A 243 -11.22 -22.93 14.41
N GLU A 244 -10.96 -24.00 15.17
CA GLU A 244 -9.63 -24.37 15.62
C GLU A 244 -9.25 -25.71 15.01
N ILE A 245 -8.11 -25.77 14.33
CA ILE A 245 -7.68 -26.95 13.58
C ILE A 245 -6.46 -27.55 14.24
N ALA A 246 -6.48 -28.85 14.51
CA ALA A 246 -5.40 -29.54 15.17
C ALA A 246 -4.13 -29.58 14.30
N ASN A 247 -2.97 -29.57 14.97
CA ASN A 247 -1.73 -30.00 14.34
C ASN A 247 -1.89 -31.44 13.80
N GLY A 248 -1.41 -31.67 12.58
CA GLY A 248 -1.56 -32.95 11.87
C GLY A 248 -2.88 -33.11 11.11
N ALA A 249 -3.72 -32.07 11.02
CA ALA A 249 -4.81 -32.04 10.04
C ALA A 249 -4.29 -31.60 8.66
N THR A 250 -4.82 -32.21 7.60
CA THR A 250 -4.58 -31.81 6.21
C THR A 250 -5.92 -31.57 5.52
N ILE A 251 -6.04 -30.41 4.87
CA ILE A 251 -7.19 -30.05 4.06
C ILE A 251 -6.78 -30.18 2.59
N TYR A 252 -7.55 -30.97 1.84
CA TYR A 252 -7.46 -31.09 0.40
C TYR A 252 -8.68 -30.40 -0.24
N PRO A 253 -8.54 -29.84 -1.45
CA PRO A 253 -9.70 -29.40 -2.22
C PRO A 253 -10.49 -30.64 -2.68
N THR A 254 -11.81 -30.64 -2.47
CA THR A 254 -12.66 -31.70 -3.05
C THR A 254 -12.57 -31.63 -4.58
N PRO A 255 -12.34 -32.74 -5.30
CA PRO A 255 -12.25 -32.73 -6.75
C PRO A 255 -13.52 -32.19 -7.43
N ASN A 256 -13.38 -31.16 -8.27
CA ASN A 256 -14.46 -30.63 -9.09
C ASN A 256 -13.92 -30.27 -10.49
N ASN A 257 -14.49 -30.87 -11.53
CA ASN A 257 -14.01 -30.77 -12.91
C ASN A 257 -14.93 -29.93 -13.81
N ASP A 258 -15.68 -28.98 -13.25
CA ASP A 258 -16.57 -28.11 -14.03
C ASP A 258 -15.81 -27.01 -14.82
N GLY A 259 -14.50 -26.90 -14.63
CA GLY A 259 -13.61 -25.96 -15.30
C GLY A 259 -13.73 -24.51 -14.82
N ARG A 260 -14.40 -24.27 -13.68
CA ARG A 260 -14.55 -22.93 -13.08
C ARG A 260 -13.45 -22.65 -12.05
N ASN A 261 -13.54 -21.47 -11.45
CA ASN A 261 -12.65 -21.02 -10.38
C ASN A 261 -13.20 -21.48 -9.03
N HIS A 262 -12.41 -22.22 -8.26
CA HIS A 262 -12.82 -22.84 -7.01
C HIS A 262 -12.07 -22.30 -5.81
N ARG A 263 -12.76 -22.37 -4.67
CA ARG A 263 -12.26 -21.89 -3.39
C ARG A 263 -12.58 -22.93 -2.33
N ILE A 264 -11.70 -23.13 -1.37
CA ILE A 264 -12.04 -23.96 -0.21
C ILE A 264 -13.06 -23.23 0.66
N PHE A 265 -12.76 -21.97 1.00
CA PHE A 265 -13.59 -21.13 1.86
C PHE A 265 -14.03 -19.84 1.16
N GLU A 266 -15.34 -19.60 1.15
CA GLU A 266 -16.00 -18.37 0.68
C GLU A 266 -16.51 -17.60 1.90
N VAL A 267 -16.14 -16.33 2.03
CA VAL A 267 -16.40 -15.53 3.23
C VAL A 267 -17.04 -14.20 2.86
N GLY A 268 -18.35 -14.07 3.08
CA GLY A 268 -19.10 -12.84 2.76
C GLY A 268 -19.12 -12.50 1.27
N THR A 269 -19.09 -13.49 0.38
CA THR A 269 -18.96 -13.28 -1.07
C THR A 269 -20.32 -13.18 -1.78
N PHE A 270 -20.37 -13.33 -3.10
CA PHE A 270 -21.57 -13.04 -3.89
C PHE A 270 -22.74 -13.97 -3.51
N GLY A 271 -23.89 -13.38 -3.20
CA GLY A 271 -25.09 -14.11 -2.76
C GLY A 271 -25.11 -14.43 -1.27
N GLU A 272 -24.02 -14.15 -0.54
CA GLU A 272 -23.90 -14.42 0.89
C GLU A 272 -24.11 -13.15 1.75
N PRO A 273 -24.62 -13.30 2.99
CA PRO A 273 -24.72 -12.19 3.95
C PRO A 273 -23.33 -11.73 4.43
N LYS A 274 -23.30 -10.56 5.08
CA LYS A 274 -22.10 -10.09 5.83
C LYS A 274 -21.66 -11.16 6.84
N VAL A 275 -20.35 -11.37 6.95
CA VAL A 275 -19.75 -12.19 8.01
C VAL A 275 -19.15 -11.26 9.07
N GLU A 276 -19.38 -11.56 10.34
CA GLU A 276 -18.82 -10.80 11.46
C GLU A 276 -18.25 -11.75 12.52
N ASN A 277 -17.15 -11.39 13.17
CA ASN A 277 -16.56 -12.14 14.28
C ASN A 277 -16.22 -13.59 13.89
N PHE A 278 -15.23 -13.76 13.02
CA PHE A 278 -14.85 -15.06 12.49
C PHE A 278 -13.37 -15.36 12.75
N SER A 279 -13.05 -16.63 13.02
CA SER A 279 -11.64 -17.03 12.98
C SER A 279 -11.42 -18.46 12.51
N VAL A 280 -10.31 -18.69 11.81
CA VAL A 280 -9.73 -20.02 11.56
C VAL A 280 -8.30 -20.00 12.05
N VAL A 281 -7.97 -20.83 13.04
CA VAL A 281 -6.64 -20.85 13.66
C VAL A 281 -6.12 -22.27 13.80
N GLY A 282 -4.94 -22.55 13.26
CA GLY A 282 -4.21 -23.78 13.54
C GLY A 282 -3.65 -23.81 14.95
N ARG A 283 -3.76 -24.95 15.64
CA ARG A 283 -3.18 -25.17 16.97
C ARG A 283 -1.73 -25.64 16.87
N ASN A 284 -0.92 -25.31 17.87
CA ASN A 284 0.50 -25.71 17.95
C ASN A 284 1.26 -25.28 16.68
N ASN A 285 1.83 -26.23 15.94
CA ASN A 285 2.61 -25.99 14.72
C ASN A 285 1.74 -25.78 13.46
N GLY A 286 0.43 -25.61 13.61
CA GLY A 286 -0.49 -25.34 12.50
C GLY A 286 -0.95 -26.60 11.75
N PHE A 287 -1.78 -26.40 10.73
CA PHE A 287 -2.29 -27.45 9.84
C PHE A 287 -1.78 -27.26 8.41
N THR A 288 -2.15 -28.17 7.51
CA THR A 288 -1.74 -28.13 6.10
C THR A 288 -2.95 -27.97 5.19
N VAL A 289 -2.83 -27.15 4.15
CA VAL A 289 -3.67 -27.19 2.96
C VAL A 289 -2.81 -27.73 1.82
N ASP A 290 -3.21 -28.82 1.16
CA ASP A 290 -2.37 -29.50 0.16
C ASP A 290 -3.06 -29.57 -1.21
N PHE A 291 -2.46 -28.87 -2.19
CA PHE A 291 -2.92 -28.84 -3.58
C PHE A 291 -2.14 -29.78 -4.49
N ARG A 292 -1.07 -30.43 -4.01
CA ARG A 292 -0.17 -31.23 -4.86
C ARG A 292 -0.83 -32.45 -5.49
N GLN A 293 -1.92 -32.93 -4.89
CA GLN A 293 -2.73 -34.03 -5.43
C GLN A 293 -3.92 -33.56 -6.28
N SER A 294 -4.18 -32.24 -6.33
CA SER A 294 -5.27 -31.68 -7.13
C SER A 294 -4.87 -31.60 -8.61
N ASN A 295 -5.82 -31.92 -9.48
CA ASN A 295 -5.70 -31.65 -10.92
C ASN A 295 -6.39 -30.34 -11.33
N ASP A 296 -7.01 -29.63 -10.39
CA ASP A 296 -7.64 -28.34 -10.65
C ASP A 296 -6.61 -27.22 -10.53
N PRO A 297 -6.27 -26.53 -11.64
CA PRO A 297 -5.35 -25.42 -11.58
C PRO A 297 -6.00 -24.14 -11.03
N ASN A 298 -7.31 -24.06 -10.84
CA ASN A 298 -8.03 -22.81 -10.55
C ASN A 298 -8.47 -22.73 -9.08
N LEU A 299 -7.52 -22.82 -8.15
CA LEU A 299 -7.79 -22.92 -6.71
C LEU A 299 -7.26 -21.74 -5.91
N ALA A 300 -8.10 -21.22 -5.01
CA ALA A 300 -7.69 -20.40 -3.88
C ALA A 300 -8.13 -21.05 -2.56
N VAL A 301 -7.48 -20.72 -1.44
CA VAL A 301 -7.88 -21.21 -0.11
C VAL A 301 -9.05 -20.38 0.41
N PHE A 302 -8.87 -19.05 0.46
CA PHE A 302 -9.85 -18.11 0.98
C PHE A 302 -10.22 -17.04 -0.05
N ASN A 303 -11.52 -16.82 -0.23
CA ASN A 303 -12.06 -15.68 -0.96
C ASN A 303 -12.88 -14.81 0.00
N LEU A 304 -12.36 -13.64 0.31
CA LEU A 304 -12.92 -12.72 1.30
C LEU A 304 -13.67 -11.59 0.59
N GLY A 305 -14.94 -11.43 0.92
CA GLY A 305 -15.82 -10.33 0.49
C GLY A 305 -16.18 -9.47 1.69
N ASP A 306 -17.47 -9.36 2.00
CA ASP A 306 -17.98 -8.56 3.11
C ASP A 306 -17.82 -9.27 4.46
N ILE A 307 -16.66 -9.07 5.09
CA ILE A 307 -16.33 -9.58 6.42
C ILE A 307 -15.78 -8.48 7.33
N ASP A 308 -16.06 -8.58 8.61
CA ASP A 308 -15.59 -7.66 9.66
C ASP A 308 -15.16 -8.42 10.93
N ASN A 309 -14.13 -7.92 11.61
CA ASN A 309 -13.53 -8.49 12.82
C ASN A 309 -13.13 -9.96 12.65
N PHE A 310 -12.02 -10.23 11.98
CA PHE A 310 -11.62 -11.60 11.65
C PHE A 310 -10.14 -11.95 11.90
N LYS A 311 -9.87 -13.26 12.09
CA LYS A 311 -8.52 -13.79 12.21
C LYS A 311 -8.32 -15.11 11.46
N ILE A 312 -7.38 -15.16 10.53
CA ILE A 312 -7.01 -16.39 9.80
C ILE A 312 -5.52 -16.67 10.04
N SER A 313 -5.17 -17.82 10.63
CA SER A 313 -3.82 -18.00 11.15
C SER A 313 -3.29 -19.43 11.23
N ASN A 314 -1.95 -19.54 11.12
CA ASN A 314 -1.12 -20.66 11.54
C ASN A 314 -1.33 -21.95 10.74
N PHE A 315 -0.94 -21.92 9.47
CA PHE A 315 -0.96 -23.09 8.59
C PHE A 315 -0.01 -22.93 7.42
N LYS A 316 0.20 -24.04 6.71
CA LYS A 316 0.98 -24.07 5.48
C LYS A 316 0.13 -24.48 4.28
N ILE A 317 0.54 -24.00 3.11
CA ILE A 317 -0.08 -24.28 1.82
C ILE A 317 0.98 -24.93 0.95
N GLU A 318 0.76 -26.20 0.61
CA GLU A 318 1.59 -26.94 -0.34
C GLU A 318 0.95 -26.78 -1.73
N ASP A 319 1.34 -25.72 -2.44
CA ASP A 319 0.80 -25.37 -3.76
C ASP A 319 1.44 -26.25 -4.86
N ASN A 320 0.83 -26.25 -6.04
CA ASN A 320 1.33 -26.86 -7.25
C ASN A 320 1.29 -25.88 -8.43
N LYS A 321 1.72 -24.64 -8.19
CA LYS A 321 1.62 -23.53 -9.14
C LYS A 321 0.20 -23.31 -9.66
N THR A 322 -0.80 -23.33 -8.77
CA THR A 322 -2.17 -23.02 -9.18
C THR A 322 -2.31 -21.57 -9.64
N ILE A 323 -3.36 -21.34 -10.40
CA ILE A 323 -3.91 -20.04 -10.77
C ILE A 323 -4.69 -19.53 -9.56
N PHE A 324 -4.49 -18.26 -9.22
CA PHE A 324 -4.95 -17.52 -8.03
C PHE A 324 -3.96 -17.45 -6.88
N ALA A 325 -3.98 -16.30 -6.20
CA ALA A 325 -3.37 -16.20 -4.89
C ALA A 325 -4.20 -17.01 -3.88
N SER A 326 -3.57 -17.55 -2.86
CA SER A 326 -4.24 -18.38 -1.85
C SER A 326 -5.29 -17.60 -1.06
N PHE A 327 -5.05 -16.31 -0.84
CA PHE A 327 -6.00 -15.37 -0.28
C PHE A 327 -6.38 -14.32 -1.32
N LEU A 328 -7.67 -14.28 -1.65
CA LEU A 328 -8.27 -13.21 -2.41
C LEU A 328 -8.96 -12.27 -1.41
N VAL A 329 -8.27 -11.20 -1.01
CA VAL A 329 -8.83 -10.15 -0.13
C VAL A 329 -9.60 -9.21 -1.05
N GLY A 330 -10.82 -9.62 -1.37
CA GLY A 330 -11.56 -9.20 -2.54
C GLY A 330 -12.66 -8.17 -2.27
N VAL A 331 -13.54 -8.05 -3.25
CA VAL A 331 -14.78 -7.28 -3.15
C VAL A 331 -15.95 -8.19 -3.52
N THR A 332 -17.08 -8.00 -2.86
CA THR A 332 -18.37 -8.58 -3.24
C THR A 332 -19.33 -7.48 -3.66
N ARG A 333 -20.23 -7.79 -4.61
CA ARG A 333 -21.21 -6.84 -5.12
C ARG A 333 -22.59 -7.15 -4.55
N ARG A 334 -23.27 -6.15 -3.97
CA ARG A 334 -24.71 -6.20 -3.66
C ARG A 334 -25.37 -4.93 -4.19
N GLY A 335 -26.24 -5.10 -5.19
CA GLY A 335 -26.81 -3.97 -5.94
C GLY A 335 -25.71 -3.21 -6.71
N ASN A 336 -25.63 -1.89 -6.50
CA ASN A 336 -24.61 -1.03 -7.12
C ASN A 336 -23.44 -0.70 -6.19
N ASN A 337 -23.34 -1.39 -5.06
CA ASN A 337 -22.28 -1.18 -4.09
C ASN A 337 -21.35 -2.40 -4.00
N LEU A 338 -20.08 -2.10 -3.77
CA LEU A 338 -19.06 -3.06 -3.39
C LEU A 338 -18.88 -3.04 -1.88
N TYR A 339 -18.58 -4.22 -1.34
CA TYR A 339 -18.26 -4.47 0.06
C TYR A 339 -17.02 -5.34 0.12
N TRP A 340 -16.22 -5.22 1.16
CA TRP A 340 -14.91 -5.85 1.26
C TRP A 340 -14.50 -6.03 2.73
N PRO A 341 -13.38 -6.73 3.01
CA PRO A 341 -12.95 -7.01 4.37
C PRO A 341 -12.55 -5.76 5.16
N HIS A 342 -12.99 -5.70 6.42
CA HIS A 342 -12.60 -4.70 7.41
C HIS A 342 -12.06 -5.38 8.67
N ASN A 343 -11.15 -4.74 9.40
CA ASN A 343 -10.71 -5.14 10.74
C ASN A 343 -10.33 -6.63 10.80
N GLY A 344 -9.10 -6.97 10.39
CA GLY A 344 -8.70 -8.37 10.47
C GLY A 344 -7.21 -8.63 10.47
N ILE A 345 -6.87 -9.84 10.88
CA ILE A 345 -5.50 -10.35 10.94
C ILE A 345 -5.38 -11.59 10.05
N ILE A 346 -4.43 -11.57 9.11
CA ILE A 346 -3.97 -12.74 8.36
C ILE A 346 -2.52 -12.98 8.74
N GLU A 347 -2.23 -14.08 9.43
CA GLU A 347 -0.87 -14.28 9.96
C GLU A 347 -0.36 -15.71 10.01
N LYS A 348 0.97 -15.88 10.04
CA LYS A 348 1.64 -17.18 10.21
C LYS A 348 1.23 -18.16 9.12
N VAL A 349 1.37 -17.73 7.88
CA VAL A 349 1.07 -18.55 6.71
C VAL A 349 2.31 -18.73 5.87
N THR A 350 2.61 -19.98 5.56
CA THR A 350 3.67 -20.35 4.63
C THR A 350 3.06 -20.95 3.37
N GLN A 351 3.41 -20.47 2.19
CA GLN A 351 3.08 -21.11 0.92
C GLN A 351 4.35 -21.57 0.22
N ARG A 352 4.31 -22.79 -0.30
CA ARG A 352 5.40 -23.36 -1.10
C ARG A 352 4.95 -23.51 -2.54
N ASN A 353 5.88 -23.33 -3.48
CA ASN A 353 5.69 -23.63 -4.90
C ASN A 353 4.55 -22.86 -5.60
N ALA A 354 4.43 -21.56 -5.33
CA ALA A 354 3.42 -20.69 -5.94
C ALA A 354 3.77 -20.31 -7.39
N LEU A 355 2.75 -20.14 -8.24
CA LEU A 355 2.96 -19.65 -9.60
C LEU A 355 3.40 -18.18 -9.59
N PHE A 356 4.32 -17.82 -10.49
CA PHE A 356 4.91 -16.48 -10.59
C PHE A 356 3.90 -15.31 -10.74
N GLY A 357 2.68 -15.58 -11.21
CA GLY A 357 1.64 -14.56 -11.37
C GLY A 357 0.83 -14.30 -10.10
N TYR A 358 1.00 -15.13 -9.07
CA TYR A 358 0.17 -15.19 -7.87
C TYR A 358 1.06 -15.26 -6.62
N GLY A 359 0.63 -15.95 -5.56
CA GLY A 359 1.36 -16.10 -4.31
C GLY A 359 0.42 -16.23 -3.11
N VAL A 360 0.83 -15.73 -1.94
CA VAL A 360 0.06 -15.90 -0.70
C VAL A 360 -1.18 -15.03 -0.72
N VAL A 361 -1.00 -13.71 -0.77
CA VAL A 361 -2.10 -12.74 -0.67
C VAL A 361 -2.16 -11.89 -1.92
N GLN A 362 -3.37 -11.72 -2.47
CA GLN A 362 -3.69 -10.59 -3.33
C GLN A 362 -4.81 -9.75 -2.72
N THR A 363 -4.58 -8.44 -2.60
CA THR A 363 -5.57 -7.49 -2.09
C THR A 363 -6.20 -6.66 -3.20
N TYR A 364 -7.52 -6.56 -3.17
CA TYR A 364 -8.33 -5.75 -4.09
C TYR A 364 -9.07 -4.64 -3.33
N GLY A 365 -9.83 -5.01 -2.30
CA GLY A 365 -10.48 -4.08 -1.37
C GLY A 365 -10.21 -4.55 0.05
N ALA A 366 -9.80 -3.64 0.92
CA ALA A 366 -9.46 -3.95 2.31
C ALA A 366 -9.33 -2.66 3.13
N ASP A 367 -9.83 -2.66 4.36
CA ASP A 367 -9.64 -1.55 5.30
C ASP A 367 -9.20 -2.08 6.66
N ASN A 368 -8.18 -1.45 7.25
CA ASN A 368 -7.68 -1.80 8.58
C ASN A 368 -7.34 -3.29 8.73
N ILE A 369 -6.37 -3.76 7.93
CA ILE A 369 -5.93 -5.17 7.92
C ILE A 369 -4.45 -5.28 8.30
N LEU A 370 -4.15 -6.23 9.19
CA LEU A 370 -2.80 -6.63 9.55
C LEU A 370 -2.41 -7.93 8.85
N PHE A 371 -1.34 -7.89 8.08
CA PHE A 371 -0.66 -9.06 7.52
C PHE A 371 0.62 -9.35 8.31
N ARG A 372 0.77 -10.53 8.92
CA ARG A 372 1.95 -10.79 9.77
C ARG A 372 2.56 -12.17 9.60
N ASP A 373 3.88 -12.28 9.59
CA ASP A 373 4.59 -13.57 9.51
C ASP A 373 4.13 -14.38 8.28
N LEU A 374 4.21 -13.77 7.09
CA LEU A 374 3.86 -14.42 5.82
C LEU A 374 5.14 -14.83 5.08
N ASP A 375 5.19 -16.07 4.61
CA ASP A 375 6.32 -16.63 3.85
C ASP A 375 5.82 -17.28 2.55
N GLY A 376 6.29 -16.79 1.41
CA GLY A 376 5.94 -17.30 0.09
C GLY A 376 7.15 -17.80 -0.68
N GLU A 377 7.11 -19.02 -1.18
CA GLU A 377 8.04 -19.52 -2.19
C GLU A 377 7.42 -19.43 -3.59
N GLY A 378 8.09 -18.72 -4.49
CA GLY A 378 7.53 -18.35 -5.79
C GLY A 378 6.52 -17.20 -5.69
N GLY A 379 6.10 -16.67 -6.85
CA GLY A 379 5.09 -15.61 -6.90
C GLY A 379 5.47 -14.32 -6.15
N ILE A 380 4.50 -13.72 -5.47
CA ILE A 380 4.64 -12.56 -4.58
C ILE A 380 3.92 -12.87 -3.28
N THR A 381 4.56 -12.65 -2.13
CA THR A 381 3.96 -12.98 -0.82
C THR A 381 2.78 -12.05 -0.50
N LEU A 382 3.02 -10.72 -0.45
CA LEU A 382 1.98 -9.72 -0.26
C LEU A 382 1.84 -8.87 -1.53
N ARG A 383 0.84 -9.21 -2.34
CA ARG A 383 0.58 -8.59 -3.64
C ARG A 383 -0.57 -7.58 -3.53
N MET A 384 -0.23 -6.31 -3.33
CA MET A 384 -1.20 -5.22 -3.29
C MET A 384 -1.49 -4.72 -4.70
N GLU A 385 -2.17 -5.57 -5.48
CA GLU A 385 -2.55 -5.28 -6.86
C GLU A 385 -4.07 -5.15 -7.02
N THR A 386 -4.55 -3.90 -7.09
CA THR A 386 -5.97 -3.55 -6.99
C THR A 386 -6.65 -3.43 -8.36
N ASP A 387 -6.70 -4.55 -9.09
CA ASP A 387 -7.03 -4.59 -10.53
C ASP A 387 -8.41 -5.21 -10.89
N ASN A 388 -9.27 -5.46 -9.89
CA ASN A 388 -10.55 -6.12 -10.14
C ASN A 388 -11.48 -5.26 -11.02
N LEU A 389 -11.95 -5.84 -12.12
CA LEU A 389 -12.79 -5.15 -13.11
C LEU A 389 -14.07 -4.54 -12.51
N VAL A 390 -14.66 -5.17 -11.48
CA VAL A 390 -15.89 -4.63 -10.86
C VAL A 390 -15.62 -3.31 -10.12
N MET A 391 -14.43 -3.18 -9.52
CA MET A 391 -13.99 -1.95 -8.85
C MET A 391 -13.84 -0.80 -9.83
N LYS A 392 -13.27 -1.08 -11.01
CA LYS A 392 -13.19 -0.11 -12.10
C LYS A 392 -14.56 0.40 -12.54
N ASN A 393 -15.51 -0.51 -12.72
CA ASN A 393 -16.83 -0.18 -13.24
C ASN A 393 -17.66 0.63 -12.25
N LEU A 394 -17.54 0.33 -10.95
CA LEU A 394 -18.30 1.00 -9.89
C LEU A 394 -17.54 2.15 -9.23
N LYS A 395 -16.25 2.32 -9.54
CA LYS A 395 -15.34 3.30 -8.93
C LYS A 395 -15.34 3.21 -7.39
N GLN A 396 -15.31 1.98 -6.88
CA GLN A 396 -15.36 1.63 -5.46
C GLN A 396 -14.32 0.54 -5.16
N GLY A 397 -13.81 0.48 -3.93
CA GLY A 397 -12.79 -0.47 -3.49
C GLY A 397 -11.45 0.21 -3.25
N GLY A 398 -10.35 -0.49 -3.53
CA GLY A 398 -9.00 -0.07 -3.13
C GLY A 398 -8.73 -0.42 -1.67
N ILE A 399 -7.48 -0.28 -1.25
CA ILE A 399 -7.02 -0.65 0.09
C ILE A 399 -6.60 0.57 0.90
N ARG A 400 -6.95 0.63 2.19
CA ARG A 400 -6.56 1.72 3.12
C ARG A 400 -6.21 1.14 4.49
N ASP A 401 -5.38 1.86 5.25
CA ASP A 401 -4.95 1.49 6.60
C ASP A 401 -4.42 0.05 6.67
N ILE A 402 -3.49 -0.26 5.77
CA ILE A 402 -2.89 -1.60 5.68
C ILE A 402 -1.57 -1.63 6.42
N TYR A 403 -1.42 -2.63 7.28
CA TYR A 403 -0.21 -2.84 8.06
C TYR A 403 0.35 -4.22 7.78
N ALA A 404 1.67 -4.32 7.67
CA ALA A 404 2.32 -5.62 7.51
C ALA A 404 3.61 -5.76 8.33
N GLN A 405 3.83 -6.96 8.88
CA GLN A 405 5.02 -7.29 9.67
C GLN A 405 5.62 -8.63 9.25
N ASN A 406 6.94 -8.72 9.09
CA ASN A 406 7.66 -9.95 8.77
C ASN A 406 7.12 -10.64 7.50
N ILE A 407 7.28 -9.98 6.36
CA ILE A 407 6.88 -10.51 5.05
C ILE A 407 8.10 -11.03 4.32
N SER A 408 8.09 -12.32 3.98
CA SER A 408 9.23 -13.00 3.39
C SER A 408 8.92 -13.65 2.04
N CYS A 409 9.91 -13.64 1.15
CA CYS A 409 9.86 -14.29 -0.15
C CYS A 409 11.06 -15.21 -0.34
N THR A 410 10.85 -16.38 -0.93
CA THR A 410 11.90 -17.27 -1.42
C THR A 410 11.69 -17.56 -2.92
N ASP A 411 12.74 -17.44 -3.73
CA ASP A 411 12.72 -17.80 -5.16
C ASP A 411 11.52 -17.23 -5.97
N GLY A 412 11.01 -16.07 -5.57
CA GLY A 412 9.85 -15.40 -6.15
C GLY A 412 10.19 -14.09 -6.88
N LEU A 413 9.17 -13.29 -7.15
CA LEU A 413 9.30 -11.95 -7.75
C LEU A 413 9.67 -10.92 -6.67
N ALA A 414 8.88 -10.88 -5.59
CA ALA A 414 9.05 -9.95 -4.47
C ALA A 414 8.33 -10.45 -3.22
N ALA A 415 8.77 -10.00 -2.04
CA ALA A 415 8.02 -10.20 -0.80
C ALA A 415 6.80 -9.27 -0.76
N VAL A 416 7.00 -7.99 -1.10
CA VAL A 416 5.93 -6.98 -1.11
C VAL A 416 5.85 -6.33 -2.48
N MET A 417 4.65 -6.18 -3.01
CA MET A 417 4.41 -5.47 -4.27
C MET A 417 3.25 -4.48 -4.17
N PHE A 418 3.47 -3.29 -4.70
CA PHE A 418 2.47 -2.24 -4.90
C PHE A 418 2.14 -2.15 -6.39
N GLY A 419 0.86 -2.31 -6.74
CA GLY A 419 0.37 -2.19 -8.11
C GLY A 419 -1.03 -1.59 -8.11
N PRO A 420 -1.19 -0.26 -8.11
CA PRO A 420 -2.50 0.34 -7.91
C PRO A 420 -3.41 0.22 -9.13
N HIS A 421 -2.86 -0.13 -10.30
CA HIS A 421 -3.57 -0.18 -11.58
C HIS A 421 -4.36 1.11 -11.83
N PHE A 422 -5.67 1.10 -11.60
CA PHE A 422 -6.59 2.21 -11.82
C PHE A 422 -7.25 2.72 -10.52
N MET A 423 -6.86 2.19 -9.36
CA MET A 423 -7.45 2.55 -8.06
C MET A 423 -6.61 3.53 -7.28
N GLU A 424 -7.27 4.44 -6.58
CA GLU A 424 -6.67 5.29 -5.56
C GLU A 424 -6.76 4.56 -4.22
N ASN A 425 -5.61 4.25 -3.65
CA ASN A 425 -5.46 3.51 -2.41
C ASN A 425 -4.95 4.46 -1.31
N GLY A 426 -5.23 4.13 -0.06
CA GLY A 426 -4.69 4.83 1.09
C GLY A 426 -3.25 4.44 1.41
N ALA A 427 -2.78 4.86 2.58
CA ALA A 427 -1.44 4.55 3.05
C ALA A 427 -1.27 3.08 3.45
N VAL A 428 -0.04 2.60 3.29
CA VAL A 428 0.39 1.27 3.73
C VAL A 428 1.67 1.40 4.55
N GLU A 429 1.75 0.68 5.66
CA GLU A 429 2.98 0.55 6.43
C GLU A 429 3.44 -0.92 6.47
N VAL A 430 4.73 -1.15 6.21
CA VAL A 430 5.33 -2.48 6.29
C VAL A 430 6.59 -2.44 7.15
N ASN A 431 6.79 -3.43 8.02
CA ASN A 431 8.00 -3.56 8.83
C ASN A 431 8.58 -4.98 8.78
N GLY A 432 9.86 -5.11 8.43
CA GLY A 432 10.53 -6.40 8.35
C GLY A 432 10.16 -7.09 7.04
N VAL A 433 10.88 -6.75 5.98
CA VAL A 433 10.77 -7.41 4.67
C VAL A 433 12.03 -8.20 4.41
N GLU A 434 11.91 -9.48 4.09
CA GLU A 434 13.04 -10.33 3.74
C GLU A 434 12.81 -11.01 2.38
N SER A 435 13.81 -10.98 1.50
CA SER A 435 13.80 -11.84 0.31
C SER A 435 15.04 -12.70 0.22
N ASN A 436 14.84 -13.96 -0.15
CA ASN A 436 15.86 -14.98 -0.28
C ASN A 436 15.82 -15.52 -1.71
N GLY A 437 16.68 -14.98 -2.58
CA GLY A 437 16.71 -15.40 -3.98
C GLY A 437 15.52 -14.94 -4.81
N CYS A 438 14.77 -13.92 -4.39
CA CYS A 438 13.72 -13.32 -5.21
C CYS A 438 14.27 -12.25 -6.17
N GLY A 439 13.46 -11.80 -7.13
CA GLY A 439 13.85 -10.72 -8.04
C GLY A 439 14.22 -9.45 -7.28
N PHE A 440 13.36 -9.08 -6.33
CA PHE A 440 13.49 -7.95 -5.41
C PHE A 440 12.94 -8.31 -4.02
N ALA A 441 13.22 -7.52 -2.99
CA ALA A 441 12.45 -7.56 -1.74
C ALA A 441 11.14 -6.79 -1.89
N VAL A 442 11.22 -5.57 -2.45
CA VAL A 442 10.06 -4.69 -2.69
C VAL A 442 9.96 -4.36 -4.18
N ARG A 443 8.72 -4.39 -4.70
CA ARG A 443 8.41 -3.97 -6.06
C ARG A 443 7.29 -2.92 -6.08
N VAL A 444 7.49 -1.83 -6.78
CA VAL A 444 6.50 -0.77 -6.94
C VAL A 444 6.28 -0.54 -8.44
N ASP A 445 5.06 -0.83 -8.90
CA ASP A 445 4.64 -0.57 -10.27
C ASP A 445 3.80 0.72 -10.35
N LYS A 446 3.94 1.46 -11.45
CA LYS A 446 3.08 2.61 -11.75
C LYS A 446 1.61 2.21 -11.91
N GLY A 447 0.70 3.12 -11.57
CA GLY A 447 -0.68 3.05 -12.06
C GLY A 447 -0.74 3.20 -13.58
N PHE A 448 -1.85 2.78 -14.18
CA PHE A 448 -2.12 3.00 -15.60
C PHE A 448 -3.62 3.00 -15.92
N VAL A 449 -3.98 3.65 -17.02
CA VAL A 449 -5.35 3.63 -17.54
C VAL A 449 -5.47 2.58 -18.65
N GLU A 450 -6.57 1.83 -18.64
CA GLU A 450 -6.95 0.93 -19.74
C GLU A 450 -8.33 1.30 -20.28
N LEU A 451 -8.49 1.28 -21.59
CA LEU A 451 -9.79 1.35 -22.24
C LEU A 451 -10.17 -0.03 -22.77
N PHE A 452 -11.39 -0.44 -22.46
CA PHE A 452 -11.96 -1.72 -22.88
C PHE A 452 -12.88 -1.51 -24.07
N SER A 453 -12.79 -2.39 -25.06
CA SER A 453 -13.74 -2.39 -26.15
C SER A 453 -15.17 -2.64 -25.62
N PRO A 454 -16.19 -1.96 -26.18
CA PRO A 454 -17.58 -2.17 -25.81
C PRO A 454 -17.97 -3.64 -25.94
N ALA A 455 -18.79 -4.14 -25.01
CA ALA A 455 -19.16 -5.56 -24.97
C ALA A 455 -20.10 -5.97 -26.11
N ASN A 456 -20.79 -4.99 -26.71
CA ASN A 456 -21.74 -5.15 -27.81
C ASN A 456 -21.11 -4.88 -29.20
N GLU A 457 -19.79 -4.65 -29.27
CA GLU A 457 -19.09 -4.33 -30.52
C GLU A 457 -18.01 -5.37 -30.82
N SER A 458 -17.78 -5.64 -32.11
CA SER A 458 -16.73 -6.55 -32.56
C SER A 458 -15.51 -5.74 -32.99
N HIS A 459 -14.40 -5.92 -32.28
CA HIS A 459 -13.12 -5.32 -32.63
C HIS A 459 -12.07 -6.38 -32.92
N THR A 460 -11.13 -6.02 -33.79
CA THR A 460 -9.82 -6.66 -33.89
C THR A 460 -8.84 -5.88 -33.01
N ARG A 461 -7.65 -6.45 -32.75
CA ARG A 461 -6.55 -5.74 -32.07
C ARG A 461 -6.30 -4.36 -32.68
N ASN A 462 -6.19 -4.33 -34.00
CA ASN A 462 -5.83 -3.12 -34.74
C ASN A 462 -7.00 -2.13 -34.77
N SER A 463 -8.24 -2.58 -34.94
CA SER A 463 -9.39 -1.68 -34.94
C SER A 463 -9.69 -1.10 -33.55
N TRP A 464 -9.42 -1.84 -32.46
CA TRP A 464 -9.52 -1.25 -31.12
C TRP A 464 -8.42 -0.22 -30.86
N LYS A 465 -7.17 -0.50 -31.25
CA LYS A 465 -6.08 0.48 -31.16
C LYS A 465 -6.43 1.77 -31.91
N ALA A 466 -6.90 1.64 -33.14
CA ALA A 466 -7.28 2.77 -33.98
C ALA A 466 -8.45 3.58 -33.39
N ALA A 467 -9.44 2.90 -32.79
CA ALA A 467 -10.56 3.57 -32.12
C ALA A 467 -10.07 4.41 -30.92
N VAL A 468 -9.19 3.85 -30.08
CA VAL A 468 -8.59 4.59 -28.96
C VAL A 468 -7.72 5.75 -29.44
N GLU A 469 -6.92 5.57 -30.50
CA GLU A 469 -6.10 6.66 -31.06
C GLU A 469 -6.94 7.76 -31.73
N ALA A 470 -8.11 7.42 -32.29
CA ALA A 470 -9.04 8.40 -32.84
C ALA A 470 -9.73 9.24 -31.75
N GLU A 471 -9.99 8.64 -30.59
CA GLU A 471 -10.65 9.31 -29.46
C GLU A 471 -9.67 10.11 -28.59
N ILE A 472 -8.52 9.51 -28.24
CA ILE A 472 -7.55 10.07 -27.28
C ILE A 472 -6.38 10.79 -27.99
N GLY A 473 -6.04 10.37 -29.21
CA GLY A 473 -4.97 10.97 -30.00
C GLY A 473 -3.90 9.97 -30.46
N ASN A 474 -3.19 10.36 -31.53
CA ASN A 474 -2.17 9.51 -32.15
C ASN A 474 -1.00 9.22 -31.18
N GLY A 475 -0.64 7.95 -31.06
CA GLY A 475 0.37 7.46 -30.13
C GLY A 475 -0.10 7.34 -28.68
N CYS A 476 -1.40 7.51 -28.39
CA CYS A 476 -1.93 7.36 -27.04
C CYS A 476 -2.37 5.93 -26.69
N ALA A 477 -2.42 5.00 -27.64
CA ALA A 477 -2.79 3.60 -27.38
C ALA A 477 -1.57 2.67 -27.44
N GLN A 478 -1.30 1.93 -26.37
CA GLN A 478 -0.38 0.79 -26.43
C GLN A 478 -1.00 -0.37 -27.24
N THR A 479 -0.21 -1.41 -27.52
CA THR A 479 -0.69 -2.59 -28.26
C THR A 479 -1.81 -3.29 -27.49
N PRO A 480 -3.03 -3.39 -28.03
CA PRO A 480 -4.13 -4.02 -27.31
C PRO A 480 -3.91 -5.51 -27.12
N TYR A 481 -4.45 -6.02 -26.03
CA TYR A 481 -4.42 -7.44 -25.70
C TYR A 481 -5.83 -7.96 -25.41
N ALA A 482 -6.01 -9.26 -25.63
CA ALA A 482 -7.29 -9.92 -25.47
C ALA A 482 -7.69 -10.01 -23.98
N ARG A 483 -8.96 -9.73 -23.68
CA ARG A 483 -9.58 -9.93 -22.35
C ARG A 483 -10.78 -10.88 -22.47
N GLY A 484 -10.93 -11.76 -21.48
CA GLY A 484 -11.97 -12.80 -21.43
C GLY A 484 -11.63 -14.06 -22.22
N ASN A 485 -12.42 -15.12 -22.03
CA ASN A 485 -12.30 -16.36 -22.80
C ASN A 485 -12.70 -16.12 -24.26
N GLY A 486 -11.79 -16.38 -25.20
CA GLY A 486 -12.07 -16.35 -26.65
C GLY A 486 -11.67 -15.07 -27.40
N GLY A 487 -11.04 -14.08 -26.75
CA GLY A 487 -10.51 -12.89 -27.45
C GLY A 487 -11.58 -11.98 -28.09
N THR A 488 -12.80 -12.03 -27.57
CA THR A 488 -13.94 -11.24 -28.04
C THR A 488 -13.93 -9.79 -27.54
N ARG A 489 -13.07 -9.46 -26.58
CA ARG A 489 -12.87 -8.10 -26.07
C ARG A 489 -11.40 -7.73 -26.06
N TRP A 490 -11.12 -6.46 -26.31
CA TRP A 490 -9.76 -5.92 -26.29
C TRP A 490 -9.63 -4.90 -25.17
N ALA A 491 -8.47 -4.90 -24.51
CA ALA A 491 -8.06 -3.81 -23.63
C ALA A 491 -6.82 -3.14 -24.23
N SER A 492 -6.81 -1.81 -24.23
CA SER A 492 -5.67 -1.01 -24.63
C SER A 492 -5.24 -0.16 -23.44
N ARG A 493 -3.97 -0.26 -23.05
CA ARG A 493 -3.38 0.70 -22.11
C ARG A 493 -3.21 2.05 -22.78
N ILE A 494 -3.47 3.11 -22.03
CA ILE A 494 -3.12 4.47 -22.44
C ILE A 494 -1.63 4.65 -22.23
N THR A 495 -0.98 5.28 -23.20
CA THR A 495 0.45 5.57 -23.14
C THR A 495 0.71 6.57 -22.03
N ASP A 496 1.68 6.26 -21.17
CA ASP A 496 2.07 7.05 -20.01
C ASP A 496 2.82 8.33 -20.42
N ILE A 497 2.09 9.26 -21.03
CA ILE A 497 2.55 10.60 -21.35
C ILE A 497 1.46 11.62 -20.98
N PRO A 498 1.81 12.79 -20.40
CA PRO A 498 0.83 13.72 -19.83
C PRO A 498 -0.31 14.09 -20.77
N ARG A 499 -0.03 14.33 -22.05
CA ARG A 499 -1.06 14.66 -23.05
C ARG A 499 -2.15 13.58 -23.20
N CYS A 500 -1.77 12.30 -23.13
CA CYS A 500 -2.70 11.18 -23.31
C CYS A 500 -3.50 10.90 -22.04
N LEU A 501 -2.84 11.04 -20.88
CA LEU A 501 -3.47 10.88 -19.57
C LEU A 501 -4.49 12.00 -19.29
N ASN A 502 -4.15 13.25 -19.61
CA ASN A 502 -5.06 14.38 -19.48
C ASN A 502 -6.29 14.23 -20.39
N GLU A 503 -6.09 13.72 -21.61
CA GLU A 503 -7.20 13.54 -22.56
C GLU A 503 -8.12 12.38 -22.18
N VAL A 504 -7.57 11.23 -21.75
CA VAL A 504 -8.42 10.12 -21.25
C VAL A 504 -9.15 10.51 -19.97
N TYR A 505 -8.56 11.33 -19.11
CA TYR A 505 -9.24 11.88 -17.93
C TYR A 505 -10.37 12.84 -18.33
N ARG A 506 -10.12 13.74 -19.28
CA ARG A 506 -11.13 14.68 -19.79
C ARG A 506 -12.35 13.96 -20.39
N ILE A 507 -12.13 12.86 -21.11
CA ILE A 507 -13.19 12.13 -21.83
C ILE A 507 -13.89 11.11 -20.93
N HIS A 508 -13.14 10.32 -20.17
CA HIS A 508 -13.70 9.18 -19.41
C HIS A 508 -13.68 9.38 -17.89
N GLY A 509 -13.04 10.44 -17.38
CA GLY A 509 -12.81 10.62 -15.94
C GLY A 509 -11.96 9.50 -15.33
N LEU A 510 -11.09 8.89 -16.13
CA LEU A 510 -10.18 7.81 -15.73
C LEU A 510 -8.77 8.36 -15.59
N LYS A 511 -8.09 7.99 -14.51
CA LYS A 511 -6.69 8.33 -14.23
C LYS A 511 -5.93 7.08 -13.77
N PRO A 512 -4.60 7.06 -13.88
CA PRO A 512 -3.79 6.02 -13.27
C PRO A 512 -4.09 5.94 -11.77
N GLY A 513 -4.10 4.73 -11.22
CA GLY A 513 -4.22 4.52 -9.78
C GLY A 513 -2.94 4.91 -9.03
N SER A 514 -3.06 5.10 -7.73
CA SER A 514 -1.97 5.50 -6.84
C SER A 514 -2.14 4.87 -5.45
N PHE A 515 -1.11 5.02 -4.62
CA PHE A 515 -1.22 4.89 -3.17
C PHE A 515 -0.99 6.26 -2.54
N GLU A 516 -1.59 6.53 -1.38
CA GLU A 516 -1.06 7.56 -0.51
C GLU A 516 0.35 7.17 -0.04
N LYS A 517 1.09 8.16 0.46
CA LYS A 517 2.47 7.98 0.93
C LYS A 517 2.54 6.78 1.89
N SER A 518 3.41 5.85 1.54
CA SER A 518 3.55 4.55 2.22
C SER A 518 4.98 4.36 2.69
N ASP A 519 5.17 3.67 3.81
CA ASP A 519 6.49 3.49 4.45
C ASP A 519 6.81 1.99 4.62
N ILE A 520 8.04 1.61 4.29
CA ILE A 520 8.55 0.25 4.46
C ILE A 520 9.85 0.29 5.26
N TYR A 521 9.84 -0.31 6.43
CA TYR A 521 10.96 -0.37 7.35
C TYR A 521 11.67 -1.72 7.32
N ASN A 522 12.99 -1.68 7.49
CA ASN A 522 13.83 -2.85 7.72
C ASN A 522 13.73 -3.89 6.58
N VAL A 523 14.29 -3.51 5.43
CA VAL A 523 14.27 -4.33 4.20
C VAL A 523 15.59 -5.06 4.03
N THR A 524 15.55 -6.38 3.92
CA THR A 524 16.73 -7.21 3.60
C THR A 524 16.47 -7.99 2.31
N ALA A 525 17.40 -7.88 1.37
CA ALA A 525 17.42 -8.71 0.16
C ALA A 525 18.69 -9.56 0.14
N ASN A 526 18.52 -10.88 0.15
CA ASN A 526 19.58 -11.86 0.07
C ASN A 526 19.62 -12.42 -1.36
N TYR A 527 20.80 -12.32 -1.99
CA TYR A 527 21.02 -12.79 -3.34
C TYR A 527 20.79 -14.30 -3.46
N GLY A 528 20.09 -14.70 -4.51
CA GLY A 528 19.98 -16.09 -4.93
C GLY A 528 19.90 -16.20 -6.44
N THR A 529 19.77 -17.43 -6.93
CA THR A 529 19.83 -17.70 -8.37
C THR A 529 18.58 -18.32 -8.96
N ASN A 530 17.45 -18.36 -8.26
CA ASN A 530 16.20 -18.92 -8.77
C ASN A 530 15.04 -17.92 -8.73
N ALA A 531 15.35 -16.62 -8.67
CA ALA A 531 14.36 -15.55 -8.72
C ALA A 531 13.43 -15.70 -9.91
N HIS A 532 12.13 -15.47 -9.68
CA HIS A 532 11.20 -15.19 -10.74
C HIS A 532 11.51 -13.79 -11.32
N LEU A 533 11.62 -13.69 -12.65
CA LEU A 533 11.98 -12.46 -13.34
C LEU A 533 11.04 -12.19 -14.51
N LYS A 534 10.71 -10.92 -14.75
CA LYS A 534 9.96 -10.47 -15.94
C LYS A 534 10.92 -10.10 -17.06
N GLN A 535 10.45 -10.20 -18.30
CA GLN A 535 11.29 -9.90 -19.47
C GLN A 535 11.82 -8.47 -19.47
N ASP A 536 10.99 -7.51 -19.08
CA ASP A 536 11.32 -6.08 -18.98
C ASP A 536 12.33 -5.77 -17.88
N GLN A 537 12.72 -6.76 -17.07
CA GLN A 537 13.71 -6.61 -16.01
C GLN A 537 15.07 -7.21 -16.40
N LEU A 538 15.13 -8.03 -17.45
CA LEU A 538 16.36 -8.74 -17.82
C LEU A 538 17.49 -7.80 -18.28
N ASP A 539 17.15 -6.62 -18.78
CA ASP A 539 18.12 -5.66 -19.29
C ASP A 539 18.89 -4.98 -18.15
N TYR A 540 18.39 -5.01 -16.91
CA TYR A 540 19.12 -4.52 -15.75
C TYR A 540 20.31 -5.42 -15.38
N PHE A 541 20.42 -6.62 -15.95
CA PHE A 541 21.62 -7.45 -15.81
C PHE A 541 22.85 -6.83 -16.48
N GLU A 542 22.73 -5.78 -17.29
CA GLU A 542 23.87 -5.07 -17.86
C GLU A 542 24.98 -4.76 -16.84
N LEU A 543 24.59 -4.28 -15.64
CA LEU A 543 25.55 -3.91 -14.60
C LEU A 543 26.23 -5.12 -13.96
N MET A 544 25.45 -6.12 -13.56
CA MET A 544 25.88 -7.17 -12.63
C MET A 544 26.10 -8.55 -13.26
N ASN A 545 25.57 -8.77 -14.47
CA ASN A 545 25.58 -10.05 -15.17
C ASN A 545 25.48 -9.86 -16.70
N PRO A 546 26.46 -9.18 -17.34
CA PRO A 546 26.38 -8.81 -18.76
C PRO A 546 26.40 -10.00 -19.73
N ALA A 547 26.70 -11.21 -19.25
CA ALA A 547 26.61 -12.45 -20.03
C ALA A 547 25.25 -13.17 -19.87
N CYS A 548 24.33 -12.62 -19.08
CA CYS A 548 23.03 -13.23 -18.76
C CYS A 548 23.18 -14.65 -18.17
N ASN A 549 24.23 -14.89 -17.38
CA ASN A 549 24.52 -16.21 -16.80
C ASN A 549 23.42 -16.63 -15.82
N ARG A 550 23.13 -17.94 -15.79
CA ARG A 550 22.15 -18.57 -14.89
C ARG A 550 20.70 -18.10 -15.07
N VAL A 551 20.40 -17.30 -16.09
CA VAL A 551 19.02 -17.04 -16.50
C VAL A 551 18.55 -18.18 -17.41
N CYS A 552 17.35 -18.69 -17.17
CA CYS A 552 16.73 -19.69 -18.03
C CYS A 552 15.29 -19.31 -18.39
N LEU A 553 14.87 -19.78 -19.55
CA LEU A 553 13.51 -19.65 -20.06
C LEU A 553 12.73 -20.95 -19.81
N PRO A 554 11.57 -20.93 -19.12
CA PRO A 554 10.74 -22.11 -18.99
C PRO A 554 10.32 -22.67 -20.37
N THR A 555 10.27 -24.00 -20.47
CA THR A 555 9.79 -24.69 -21.67
C THR A 555 8.29 -24.48 -21.85
N ASN A 556 7.76 -24.73 -23.06
CA ASN A 556 6.31 -24.67 -23.31
C ASN A 556 5.49 -25.63 -22.42
N ALA A 557 6.08 -26.75 -21.99
CA ALA A 557 5.43 -27.69 -21.08
C ALA A 557 5.38 -27.19 -19.64
N GLN A 558 6.37 -26.39 -19.22
CA GLN A 558 6.41 -25.75 -17.90
C GLN A 558 5.51 -24.51 -17.88
N TRP A 559 5.58 -23.67 -18.92
CA TRP A 559 4.72 -22.51 -19.11
C TRP A 559 4.52 -22.21 -20.61
N PRO A 560 3.28 -22.33 -21.15
CA PRO A 560 3.04 -22.26 -22.59
C PRO A 560 3.21 -20.85 -23.18
N LYS A 561 3.20 -19.80 -22.35
CA LYS A 561 3.38 -18.40 -22.79
C LYS A 561 4.82 -17.95 -22.54
N GLN A 562 5.75 -18.48 -23.32
CA GLN A 562 7.18 -18.14 -23.21
C GLN A 562 7.42 -16.62 -23.26
N GLY A 563 8.36 -16.15 -22.45
CA GLY A 563 8.69 -14.72 -22.30
C GLY A 563 7.92 -14.00 -21.19
N GLN A 564 6.88 -14.61 -20.60
CA GLN A 564 6.18 -14.01 -19.45
C GLN A 564 6.92 -14.15 -18.11
N ILE A 565 7.84 -15.11 -18.03
CA ILE A 565 8.58 -15.47 -16.84
C ILE A 565 9.93 -16.06 -17.22
N TYR A 566 10.93 -15.79 -16.41
CA TYR A 566 12.28 -16.35 -16.44
C TYR A 566 12.69 -16.73 -15.01
N LEU A 567 13.61 -17.68 -14.87
CA LEU A 567 14.25 -17.97 -13.58
C LEU A 567 15.72 -17.53 -13.65
N GLY A 568 16.21 -16.82 -12.64
CA GLY A 568 17.56 -16.28 -12.69
C GLY A 568 18.08 -15.70 -11.39
N PRO A 569 19.24 -15.03 -11.43
CA PRO A 569 19.77 -14.26 -10.32
C PRO A 569 18.82 -13.16 -9.84
N SER A 570 18.82 -12.88 -8.53
CA SER A 570 18.23 -11.65 -7.97
C SER A 570 18.80 -10.41 -8.65
N LEU A 571 17.98 -9.37 -8.83
CA LEU A 571 18.36 -8.14 -9.54
C LEU A 571 18.72 -6.98 -8.62
N GLY A 572 18.07 -6.88 -7.46
CA GLY A 572 18.37 -5.85 -6.47
C GLY A 572 17.51 -5.96 -5.22
N GLY A 573 17.58 -4.95 -4.35
CA GLY A 573 16.73 -4.86 -3.17
C GLY A 573 15.32 -4.35 -3.49
N VAL A 574 15.25 -3.29 -4.29
CA VAL A 574 14.00 -2.60 -4.63
C VAL A 574 13.92 -2.36 -6.13
N ILE A 575 12.72 -2.49 -6.71
CA ILE A 575 12.40 -1.88 -8.00
C ILE A 575 11.23 -0.91 -7.81
N ASP A 576 11.40 0.34 -8.20
CA ASP A 576 10.35 1.35 -8.17
C ASP A 576 10.20 2.01 -9.54
N LYS A 577 9.08 1.74 -10.19
CA LYS A 577 8.80 2.29 -11.51
C LYS A 577 8.24 3.72 -11.44
N ASN A 578 7.93 4.26 -10.26
CA ASN A 578 7.47 5.63 -10.10
C ASN A 578 8.61 6.63 -10.29
N VAL A 579 8.22 7.87 -10.57
CA VAL A 579 9.10 9.02 -10.66
C VAL A 579 8.60 10.07 -9.68
N GLN A 580 9.46 10.45 -8.74
CA GLN A 580 9.08 11.42 -7.71
C GLN A 580 8.72 12.77 -8.33
N GLY A 581 7.61 13.35 -7.89
CA GLY A 581 7.11 14.64 -8.36
C GLY A 581 6.40 14.61 -9.72
N GLU A 582 6.32 13.45 -10.39
CA GLU A 582 5.49 13.31 -11.59
C GLU A 582 4.01 13.09 -11.23
N GLU A 583 3.11 13.67 -12.04
CA GLU A 583 1.67 13.50 -11.88
C GLU A 583 1.28 12.01 -11.93
N TYR A 584 0.34 11.60 -11.08
CA TYR A 584 -0.14 10.21 -10.93
C TYR A 584 0.89 9.17 -10.47
N ASN A 585 2.11 9.60 -10.13
CA ASN A 585 3.07 8.77 -9.43
C ASN A 585 2.84 8.89 -7.92
N PHE A 586 3.30 7.90 -7.17
CA PHE A 586 3.15 7.85 -5.71
C PHE A 586 4.47 7.49 -5.04
N GLU A 587 4.54 7.73 -3.74
CA GLU A 587 5.76 7.55 -2.95
C GLU A 587 5.65 6.32 -2.03
N VAL A 588 6.60 5.41 -2.18
CA VAL A 588 6.87 4.32 -1.24
C VAL A 588 8.25 4.53 -0.66
N ILE A 589 8.33 4.94 0.60
CA ILE A 589 9.60 5.26 1.26
C ILE A 589 10.19 3.99 1.86
N ILE A 590 11.44 3.73 1.50
CA ILE A 590 12.19 2.57 1.99
C ILE A 590 13.18 3.01 3.06
N HIS A 591 13.05 2.45 4.26
CA HIS A 591 13.94 2.69 5.39
C HIS A 591 14.80 1.45 5.66
N ASN A 592 16.10 1.66 5.93
CA ASN A 592 17.05 0.61 6.32
C ASN A 592 17.13 -0.56 5.32
N LEU A 593 17.35 -0.26 4.03
CA LEU A 593 17.60 -1.29 3.01
C LEU A 593 19.00 -1.91 3.19
N ASN A 594 19.05 -3.22 3.30
CA ASN A 594 20.26 -4.02 3.29
C ASN A 594 20.23 -5.03 2.13
N THR A 595 21.37 -5.19 1.45
CA THR A 595 21.55 -6.21 0.39
C THR A 595 22.72 -7.09 0.76
N SER A 596 22.54 -8.41 0.69
CA SER A 596 23.55 -9.40 1.12
C SER A 596 23.81 -10.43 0.02
N GLY A 597 25.08 -10.80 -0.18
CA GLY A 597 25.49 -11.84 -1.12
C GLY A 597 25.43 -11.47 -2.61
N PHE A 598 25.04 -10.24 -2.95
CA PHE A 598 25.00 -9.77 -4.34
C PHE A 598 26.43 -9.65 -4.93
N PRO A 599 26.60 -9.91 -6.25
CA PRO A 599 27.88 -9.69 -6.93
C PRO A 599 28.24 -8.21 -6.97
N SER A 600 29.54 -7.88 -7.13
CA SER A 600 29.98 -6.50 -7.30
C SER A 600 30.34 -6.23 -8.77
N PRO A 601 29.80 -5.19 -9.43
CA PRO A 601 28.75 -4.28 -8.95
C PRO A 601 27.33 -4.90 -8.99
N HIS A 602 26.39 -4.31 -8.25
CA HIS A 602 24.95 -4.65 -8.27
C HIS A 602 24.06 -3.43 -8.05
N HIS A 603 22.76 -3.60 -8.34
CA HIS A 603 21.74 -2.61 -8.02
C HIS A 603 21.24 -2.80 -6.59
N GLN A 604 21.20 -1.72 -5.81
CA GLN A 604 20.42 -1.69 -4.56
C GLN A 604 18.95 -1.38 -4.87
N THR A 605 18.73 -0.35 -5.65
CA THR A 605 17.42 0.07 -6.15
C THR A 605 17.50 0.22 -7.66
N ILE A 606 16.44 -0.23 -8.35
CA ILE A 606 16.21 0.01 -9.77
C ILE A 606 15.03 0.96 -9.90
N ASP A 607 15.22 2.06 -10.59
CA ASP A 607 14.21 3.09 -10.81
C ASP A 607 14.14 3.56 -12.27
N SER A 608 13.35 4.61 -12.54
CA SER A 608 13.20 5.22 -13.86
C SER A 608 14.49 5.83 -14.44
N THR A 609 15.50 6.10 -13.60
CA THR A 609 16.80 6.65 -13.99
C THR A 609 17.87 5.58 -14.21
N THR A 610 17.59 4.35 -13.76
CA THR A 610 18.52 3.23 -13.85
C THR A 610 18.75 2.84 -15.30
N SER A 611 19.99 2.94 -15.76
CA SER A 611 20.38 2.52 -17.10
C SER A 611 20.20 1.01 -17.26
N SER A 612 19.77 0.60 -18.46
CA SER A 612 19.69 -0.80 -18.83
C SER A 612 19.99 -0.97 -20.31
N SER A 613 20.55 -2.12 -20.65
CA SER A 613 20.72 -2.54 -22.02
C SER A 613 20.52 -4.04 -22.16
N ARG A 614 20.07 -4.44 -23.35
CA ARG A 614 19.74 -5.84 -23.59
C ARG A 614 20.99 -6.70 -23.63
N VAL A 615 21.17 -7.51 -22.59
CA VAL A 615 22.24 -8.52 -22.49
C VAL A 615 21.73 -9.96 -22.63
N CYS A 616 20.42 -10.17 -22.50
CA CYS A 616 19.81 -11.50 -22.55
C CYS A 616 19.18 -11.84 -23.92
N ASN A 617 19.35 -13.09 -24.34
CA ASN A 617 18.61 -13.65 -25.48
C ASN A 617 17.24 -14.17 -25.03
N TYR A 618 16.23 -13.28 -24.97
CA TYR A 618 14.88 -13.56 -24.45
C TYR A 618 14.28 -14.90 -24.89
N TYR A 619 14.45 -15.31 -26.15
CA TYR A 619 13.82 -16.51 -26.70
C TYR A 619 14.81 -17.62 -27.11
N GLY A 620 16.12 -17.36 -27.01
CA GLY A 620 17.16 -18.31 -27.41
C GLY A 620 18.17 -18.66 -26.31
N MET A 621 17.90 -18.27 -25.06
CA MET A 621 18.67 -18.71 -23.90
C MET A 621 18.37 -20.17 -23.53
N SER A 622 19.17 -20.74 -22.63
CA SER A 622 18.95 -22.10 -22.13
C SER A 622 17.58 -22.27 -21.47
N THR A 623 16.96 -23.43 -21.70
CA THR A 623 15.69 -23.77 -21.05
C THR A 623 15.88 -24.15 -19.59
N CYS A 624 14.89 -23.89 -18.74
CA CYS A 624 14.95 -24.28 -17.33
C CYS A 624 14.85 -25.81 -17.13
N PRO A 625 15.76 -26.43 -16.36
CA PRO A 625 15.63 -27.84 -15.96
C PRO A 625 14.36 -28.07 -15.13
N ASN A 626 13.75 -29.25 -15.23
CA ASN A 626 12.55 -29.60 -14.45
C ASN A 626 12.77 -29.48 -12.93
N SER A 627 13.96 -29.86 -12.44
CA SER A 627 14.32 -29.75 -11.02
C SER A 627 14.50 -28.32 -10.51
N ARG A 628 14.54 -27.34 -11.41
CA ARG A 628 14.63 -25.92 -11.08
C ARG A 628 13.29 -25.22 -11.24
N TRP A 629 12.44 -25.73 -12.14
CA TRP A 629 11.08 -25.23 -12.32
C TRP A 629 10.15 -25.74 -11.23
N ASN A 630 10.17 -27.05 -10.96
CA ASN A 630 9.38 -27.71 -9.92
C ASN A 630 10.06 -27.57 -8.56
#